data_AF-B8ANB9-F1
#
_entry.id   AF-B8ANB9-F1
#
_cell.length_a   1.000
_cell.length_b   1.000
_cell.length_c   1.000
_cell.angle_alpha   90.00
_cell.angle_beta   90.00
_cell.angle_gamma   90.00
#
_symmetry.space_group_name_H-M   'P 1'
#
loop_
_entity.id
_entity.type
_entity.pdbx_description
1 polymer ?
#
loop_
_entity_poly.entity_id
_entity_poly.type
_entity_poly.pdbx_seq_one_letter_code
_entity_poly.pdbx_strand_id
1 'polypeptide(L)'
;MDPAALQAELLRRHAGPSFGFVKLRLGVRRSQEEVMGIATRWTNVLRTGSVAAKFVAVDFGTLMFTMDRGQDILEVKEFILSQPEAYEFKIGNQAFRRPGDPPLDEVVEMLQKQKSTMLSQDPGSQQYKSKVEL
;
A
#
# COMPACT_ATOMS: atom_id res chain seq x y z
N MET A 1 -3.21 -15.70 -25.94
CA MET A 1 -4.05 -14.88 -25.05
C MET A 1 -3.12 -14.05 -24.18
N ASP A 2 -3.37 -12.75 -24.04
CA ASP A 2 -2.62 -11.88 -23.13
C ASP A 2 -3.03 -12.16 -21.66
N PRO A 3 -2.10 -12.51 -20.75
CA PRO A 3 -2.40 -12.75 -19.35
C PRO A 3 -3.04 -11.56 -18.63
N ALA A 4 -2.78 -10.32 -19.07
CA ALA A 4 -3.42 -9.13 -18.49
C ALA A 4 -4.91 -9.05 -18.87
N ALA A 5 -5.23 -9.36 -20.13
CA ALA A 5 -6.62 -9.42 -20.61
C ALA A 5 -7.43 -10.50 -19.89
N LEU A 6 -6.82 -11.64 -19.58
CA LEU A 6 -7.46 -12.75 -18.88
C LEU A 6 -7.73 -12.42 -17.41
N GLN A 7 -6.82 -11.71 -16.74
CA GLN A 7 -7.03 -11.20 -15.38
C GLN A 7 -8.11 -10.13 -15.31
N ALA A 8 -8.13 -9.21 -16.28
CA ALA A 8 -9.18 -8.19 -16.38
C ALA A 8 -10.57 -8.84 -16.54
N GLU A 9 -10.68 -9.87 -17.38
CA GLU A 9 -11.94 -10.60 -17.58
C GLU A 9 -12.41 -11.31 -16.30
N LEU A 10 -11.50 -11.91 -15.52
CA LEU A 10 -11.85 -12.52 -14.23
C LEU A 10 -12.35 -11.50 -13.21
N LEU A 11 -11.72 -10.32 -13.16
CA LEU A 11 -12.15 -9.23 -12.29
C LEU A 11 -13.53 -8.68 -12.68
N ARG A 12 -13.82 -8.57 -13.98
CA ARG A 12 -15.12 -8.07 -14.48
C ARG A 12 -16.30 -8.99 -14.14
N ARG A 13 -16.05 -10.27 -13.91
CA ARG A 13 -17.08 -11.26 -13.54
C ARG A 13 -17.51 -11.16 -12.07
N HIS A 14 -16.79 -10.42 -11.23
CA HIS A 14 -17.25 -10.15 -9.86
C HIS A 14 -18.42 -9.16 -9.87
N ALA A 15 -19.64 -9.69 -9.74
CA ALA A 15 -20.87 -8.89 -9.68
C ALA A 15 -21.36 -8.62 -8.24
N GLY A 16 -20.78 -9.25 -7.22
CA GLY A 16 -21.21 -9.15 -5.83
C GLY A 16 -20.37 -8.20 -4.97
N PRO A 17 -20.73 -8.08 -3.68
CA PRO A 17 -19.92 -7.35 -2.71
C PRO A 17 -18.49 -7.87 -2.69
N SER A 18 -17.54 -6.95 -2.70
CA SER A 18 -16.11 -7.25 -2.79
C SER A 18 -15.35 -6.44 -1.76
N PHE A 19 -14.24 -6.99 -1.29
CA PHE A 19 -13.31 -6.28 -0.41
C PHE A 19 -11.88 -6.60 -0.80
N GLY A 20 -10.97 -5.74 -0.39
CA GLY A 20 -9.55 -5.91 -0.62
C GLY A 20 -8.72 -4.99 0.25
N PHE A 21 -7.41 -5.04 0.01
CA PHE A 21 -6.44 -4.30 0.79
C PHE A 21 -5.54 -3.48 -0.13
N VAL A 22 -5.13 -2.32 0.37
CA VAL A 22 -4.12 -1.49 -0.27
C VAL A 22 -2.96 -1.34 0.69
N LYS A 23 -1.77 -1.71 0.25
CA LYS A 23 -0.53 -1.37 0.94
C LYS A 23 -0.06 -0.01 0.47
N LEU A 24 0.18 0.89 1.41
CA LEU A 24 0.78 2.18 1.17
C LEU A 24 2.30 2.05 0.99
N ARG A 25 2.92 3.04 0.36
CA ARG A 25 4.38 3.12 0.17
C ARG A 25 5.09 2.92 1.50
N LEU A 26 5.95 1.88 1.53
CA LEU A 26 6.81 1.55 2.66
C LEU A 26 7.92 2.59 2.83
N GLY A 27 8.50 2.67 4.02
CA GLY A 27 9.56 3.63 4.35
C GLY A 27 9.06 5.07 4.61
N VAL A 28 7.81 5.39 4.26
CA VAL A 28 7.17 6.67 4.60
C VAL A 28 6.49 6.55 5.96
N ARG A 29 6.98 7.31 6.95
CA ARG A 29 6.31 7.41 8.26
C ARG A 29 5.02 8.20 8.10
N ARG A 30 3.93 7.70 8.70
CA ARG A 30 2.62 8.35 8.71
C ARG A 30 2.04 8.32 10.12
N SER A 31 1.30 9.35 10.48
CA SER A 31 0.41 9.38 11.64
C SER A 31 -0.91 8.66 11.34
N GLN A 32 -1.68 8.36 12.38
CA GLN A 32 -2.99 7.74 12.22
C GLN A 32 -3.94 8.67 11.47
N GLU A 33 -3.88 9.97 11.77
CA GLU A 33 -4.69 11.01 11.12
C GLU A 33 -4.39 11.11 9.63
N GLU A 34 -3.11 11.02 9.24
CA GLU A 34 -2.72 11.05 7.82
C GLU A 34 -3.31 9.86 7.05
N VAL A 35 -3.26 8.66 7.62
CA VAL A 35 -3.77 7.45 6.97
C VAL A 35 -5.30 7.45 6.91
N MET A 36 -5.97 7.88 7.97
CA MET A 36 -7.42 8.12 7.96
C MET A 36 -7.81 9.18 6.93
N GLY A 37 -6.98 10.23 6.78
CA GLY A 37 -7.14 11.25 5.77
C GLY A 37 -7.05 10.69 4.35
N ILE A 38 -6.07 9.82 4.07
CA ILE A 38 -5.95 9.12 2.78
C ILE A 38 -7.22 8.30 2.50
N ALA A 39 -7.65 7.46 3.45
CA ALA A 39 -8.84 6.63 3.30
C ALA A 39 -10.10 7.45 3.02
N THR A 40 -10.28 8.55 3.75
CA THR A 40 -11.43 9.46 3.59
C THR A 40 -11.39 10.15 2.22
N ARG A 41 -10.22 10.65 1.80
CA ARG A 41 -10.05 11.30 0.49
C ARG A 41 -10.37 10.33 -0.64
N TRP A 42 -9.80 9.13 -0.63
CA TRP A 42 -10.04 8.14 -1.69
C TRP A 42 -11.51 7.70 -1.75
N THR A 43 -12.14 7.49 -0.60
CA THR A 43 -13.59 7.21 -0.52
C THR A 43 -14.41 8.33 -1.16
N ASN A 44 -14.07 9.60 -0.85
CA ASN A 44 -14.81 10.74 -1.38
C ASN A 44 -14.62 10.91 -2.89
N VAL A 45 -13.40 10.74 -3.40
CA VAL A 45 -13.11 10.85 -4.84
C VAL A 45 -13.83 9.77 -5.64
N LEU A 46 -13.77 8.51 -5.20
CA LEU A 46 -14.48 7.42 -5.89
C LEU A 46 -16.00 7.61 -5.83
N ARG A 47 -16.53 8.09 -4.69
CA ARG A 47 -17.95 8.44 -4.58
C ARG A 47 -18.36 9.52 -5.56
N THR A 48 -17.53 10.54 -5.81
CA THR A 48 -17.82 11.55 -6.85
C THR A 48 -17.82 10.97 -8.26
N GLY A 49 -17.08 9.89 -8.50
CA GLY A 49 -17.11 9.11 -9.73
C GLY A 49 -18.24 8.07 -9.81
N SER A 50 -19.23 8.09 -8.90
CA SER A 50 -20.30 7.08 -8.80
C SER A 50 -19.83 5.65 -8.49
N VAL A 51 -18.58 5.49 -8.04
CA VAL A 51 -18.03 4.23 -7.57
C VAL A 51 -18.25 4.10 -6.06
N ALA A 52 -19.07 3.12 -5.67
CA ALA A 52 -19.44 2.88 -4.28
C ALA A 52 -18.38 2.05 -3.53
N ALA A 53 -17.16 2.59 -3.40
CA ALA A 53 -16.08 2.00 -2.62
C ALA A 53 -15.81 2.80 -1.35
N LYS A 54 -15.70 2.12 -0.22
CA LYS A 54 -15.38 2.71 1.09
C LYS A 54 -14.04 2.20 1.58
N PHE A 55 -13.14 3.12 1.93
CA PHE A 55 -11.83 2.82 2.48
C PHE A 55 -11.80 3.09 3.98
N VAL A 56 -11.09 2.22 4.71
CA VAL A 56 -10.82 2.35 6.14
C VAL A 56 -9.35 2.04 6.43
N ALA A 57 -8.77 2.76 7.39
CA ALA A 57 -7.41 2.49 7.85
C ALA A 57 -7.40 1.25 8.75
N VAL A 58 -6.52 0.29 8.45
CA VAL A 58 -6.30 -0.91 9.28
C VAL A 58 -5.09 -0.70 10.18
N ASP A 59 -4.02 -0.13 9.62
CA ASP A 59 -2.79 0.22 10.32
C ASP A 59 -2.13 1.43 9.60
N PHE A 60 -0.91 1.82 10.01
CA PHE A 60 -0.21 2.99 9.44
C PHE A 60 0.24 2.83 7.96
N GLY A 61 0.17 1.63 7.40
CA GLY A 61 0.60 1.30 6.04
C GLY A 61 -0.43 0.52 5.22
N THR A 62 -1.62 0.28 5.76
CA THR A 62 -2.63 -0.59 5.13
C THR A 62 -4.01 0.02 5.23
N LEU A 63 -4.68 0.11 4.08
CA LEU A 63 -6.10 0.40 4.00
C LEU A 63 -6.86 -0.87 3.59
N MET A 64 -8.06 -1.05 4.12
CA MET A 64 -9.03 -2.00 3.60
C MET A 64 -10.09 -1.23 2.83
N PHE A 65 -10.58 -1.79 1.73
CA PHE A 65 -11.75 -1.26 1.05
C PHE A 65 -12.84 -2.31 0.92
N THR A 66 -14.09 -1.83 0.91
CA THR A 66 -15.28 -2.62 0.60
C THR A 66 -16.07 -1.92 -0.49
N MET A 67 -16.72 -2.68 -1.36
CA MET A 67 -17.61 -2.15 -2.40
C MET A 67 -18.78 -3.09 -2.66
N ASP A 68 -19.95 -2.53 -2.95
CA ASP A 68 -21.17 -3.32 -3.16
C ASP A 68 -21.21 -3.93 -4.57
N ARG A 69 -20.63 -3.24 -5.55
CA ARG A 69 -20.56 -3.67 -6.95
C ARG A 69 -19.12 -3.98 -7.34
N GLY A 70 -18.76 -5.26 -7.37
CA GLY A 70 -17.45 -5.70 -7.85
C GLY A 70 -17.14 -5.33 -9.31
N GLN A 71 -18.15 -4.94 -10.11
CA GLN A 71 -17.99 -4.53 -11.51
C GLN A 71 -17.09 -3.30 -11.67
N ASP A 72 -17.06 -2.43 -10.66
CA ASP A 72 -16.27 -1.18 -10.67
C ASP A 72 -14.82 -1.42 -10.19
N ILE A 73 -14.42 -2.69 -9.93
CA ILE A 73 -13.11 -3.01 -9.35
C ILE A 73 -11.93 -2.57 -10.22
N LEU A 74 -12.09 -2.60 -11.54
CA LEU A 74 -11.04 -2.15 -12.45
C LEU A 74 -10.81 -0.64 -12.32
N GLU A 75 -11.88 0.15 -12.21
CA GLU A 75 -11.79 1.59 -12.00
C GLU A 75 -11.14 1.91 -10.64
N VAL A 76 -11.53 1.18 -9.59
CA VAL A 76 -10.88 1.31 -8.26
C VAL A 76 -9.40 0.96 -8.36
N LYS A 77 -9.03 -0.14 -9.02
CA LYS A 77 -7.62 -0.55 -9.18
C LYS A 77 -6.81 0.53 -9.88
N GLU A 78 -7.29 1.04 -11.02
CA GLU A 78 -6.59 2.08 -11.78
C GLU A 78 -6.46 3.38 -10.98
N PHE A 79 -7.54 3.82 -10.33
CA PHE A 79 -7.50 5.01 -9.47
C PHE A 79 -6.49 4.84 -8.34
N ILE A 80 -6.51 3.72 -7.62
CA ILE A 80 -5.61 3.49 -6.49
C ILE A 80 -4.17 3.42 -6.95
N LEU A 81 -3.88 2.68 -8.01
CA LEU A 81 -2.52 2.59 -8.55
C LEU A 81 -2.05 3.92 -9.15
N SER A 82 -2.92 4.88 -9.46
CA SER A 82 -2.50 6.24 -9.81
C SER A 82 -2.16 7.13 -8.60
N GLN A 83 -2.52 6.76 -7.37
CA GLN A 83 -2.30 7.59 -6.16
C GLN A 83 -0.89 7.41 -5.60
N PRO A 84 -0.06 8.45 -5.45
CA PRO A 84 1.36 8.31 -5.08
C PRO A 84 1.58 7.53 -3.77
N GLU A 85 0.62 7.58 -2.84
CA GLU A 85 0.68 6.85 -1.57
C GLU A 85 0.52 5.34 -1.72
N ALA A 86 -0.08 4.84 -2.80
CA ALA A 86 -0.30 3.42 -3.03
C ALA A 86 0.97 2.71 -3.52
N TYR A 87 1.16 1.48 -3.01
CA TYR A 87 2.19 0.56 -3.46
C TYR A 87 1.59 -0.68 -4.11
N GLU A 88 0.69 -1.37 -3.41
CA GLU A 88 0.07 -2.61 -3.88
C GLU A 88 -1.44 -2.57 -3.63
N PHE A 89 -2.21 -2.98 -4.64
CA PHE A 89 -3.65 -3.19 -4.57
C PHE A 89 -3.93 -4.70 -4.61
N LYS A 90 -4.62 -5.24 -3.61
CA LYS A 90 -4.88 -6.67 -3.48
C LYS A 90 -6.37 -6.97 -3.35
N ILE A 91 -6.84 -7.93 -4.14
CA ILE A 91 -8.19 -8.50 -4.05
C ILE A 91 -8.10 -10.03 -4.11
N GLY A 92 -8.66 -10.71 -3.11
CA GLY A 92 -8.46 -12.14 -2.93
C GLY A 92 -6.96 -12.52 -2.96
N ASN A 93 -6.58 -13.38 -3.91
CA ASN A 93 -5.21 -13.85 -4.08
C ASN A 93 -4.41 -13.06 -5.13
N GLN A 94 -5.01 -12.05 -5.77
CA GLN A 94 -4.37 -11.25 -6.81
C GLN A 94 -3.83 -9.95 -6.23
N ALA A 95 -2.56 -9.66 -6.50
CA ALA A 95 -1.88 -8.44 -6.09
C ALA A 95 -1.40 -7.68 -7.34
N PHE A 96 -1.68 -6.38 -7.37
CA PHE A 96 -1.39 -5.48 -8.48
C PHE A 96 -0.49 -4.36 -8.00
N ARG A 97 0.51 -4.02 -8.80
CA ARG A 97 1.52 -3.00 -8.54
C ARG A 97 1.72 -2.15 -9.79
N ARG A 98 2.38 -1.00 -9.64
CA ARG A 98 2.77 -0.22 -10.82
C ARG A 98 3.86 -0.95 -11.60
N PRO A 99 3.95 -0.74 -12.92
CA PRO A 99 5.08 -1.22 -13.70
C PRO A 99 6.42 -0.79 -13.06
N GLY A 100 7.28 -1.76 -12.78
CA GLY A 100 8.60 -1.53 -12.18
C GLY A 100 8.68 -1.61 -10.64
N ASP A 101 7.55 -1.65 -9.91
CA ASP A 101 7.58 -1.83 -8.46
C ASP A 101 7.84 -3.32 -8.09
N PRO A 102 8.88 -3.63 -7.28
CA PRO A 102 9.19 -5.01 -6.89
C PRO A 102 8.16 -5.61 -5.92
N PRO A 103 8.17 -6.93 -5.65
CA PRO A 103 7.34 -7.54 -4.61
C PRO A 103 7.57 -6.91 -3.24
N LEU A 104 6.54 -6.93 -2.38
CA LEU A 104 6.62 -6.34 -1.04
C LEU A 104 7.76 -6.93 -0.20
N ASP A 105 7.96 -8.25 -0.26
CA ASP A 105 9.00 -8.94 0.50
C ASP A 105 10.40 -8.40 0.15
N GLU A 106 10.66 -8.18 -1.14
CA GLU A 106 11.92 -7.58 -1.61
C GLU A 106 12.10 -6.15 -1.09
N VAL A 107 11.03 -5.33 -1.08
CA VAL A 107 11.10 -3.97 -0.52
C VAL A 107 11.39 -3.98 0.97
N VAL A 108 10.78 -4.89 1.72
CA VAL A 108 11.03 -5.03 3.16
C VAL A 108 12.49 -5.39 3.40
N GLU A 109 13.05 -6.34 2.64
CA GLU A 109 14.47 -6.68 2.73
C GLU A 109 15.38 -5.50 2.38
N MET A 110 15.07 -4.74 1.33
CA MET A 110 15.84 -3.57 0.92
C MET A 110 15.84 -2.49 2.02
N LEU A 111 14.68 -2.22 2.63
CA LEU A 111 14.56 -1.26 3.73
C LEU A 111 15.30 -1.73 4.99
N GLN A 112 15.28 -3.02 5.30
CA GLN A 112 16.04 -3.59 6.42
C GLN A 112 17.56 -3.49 6.20
N LYS A 113 18.03 -3.75 4.97
CA LYS A 113 19.44 -3.59 4.59
C LYS A 113 19.87 -2.13 4.72
N GLN A 114 19.09 -1.19 4.19
CA GLN A 114 19.37 0.24 4.31
C GLN A 114 19.43 0.70 5.77
N LYS A 115 18.49 0.27 6.61
CA LYS A 115 18.49 0.61 8.04
C LYS A 115 19.74 0.08 8.74
N SER A 116 20.15 -1.15 8.44
CA SER A 116 21.37 -1.77 9.00
C SER A 116 22.63 -1.01 8.57
N THR A 117 22.71 -0.59 7.29
CA THR A 117 23.84 0.21 6.79
C THR A 117 23.90 1.58 7.45
N MET A 118 22.77 2.28 7.61
CA MET A 118 22.72 3.57 8.31
C MET A 118 23.15 3.46 9.77
N LEU A 119 22.74 2.39 10.48
CA LEU A 119 23.18 2.12 11.86
C LEU A 119 24.69 1.82 11.96
N SER A 120 25.29 1.21 10.94
CA SER A 120 26.73 0.92 10.91
C SER A 120 27.62 2.11 10.53
N GLN A 121 27.03 3.21 10.02
CA GLN A 121 27.76 4.40 9.56
C GLN A 121 27.71 5.57 10.55
N ASP A 122 27.12 5.41 11.74
CA ASP A 122 27.13 6.45 12.78
C ASP A 122 28.47 6.46 13.55
N PRO A 123 29.37 7.44 13.35
CA PRO A 123 30.66 7.51 14.04
C PRO A 123 30.54 8.00 15.50
N GLY A 124 29.33 8.33 15.98
CA GLY A 124 29.12 8.99 17.27
C GLY A 124 29.10 8.09 18.51
N SER A 125 29.14 6.77 18.36
CA SER A 125 28.90 5.84 19.49
C SER A 125 30.15 5.36 20.24
N GLN A 126 31.37 5.78 19.85
CA GLN A 126 32.61 5.33 20.50
C GLN A 126 33.09 6.20 21.68
N GLN A 127 32.43 7.33 21.99
CA GLN A 127 32.96 8.28 22.98
C GLN A 127 32.45 8.10 24.43
N TYR A 128 31.61 7.09 24.71
CA TYR A 128 31.04 6.84 26.05
C TYR A 128 31.59 5.60 26.77
N LYS A 129 32.78 5.07 26.40
CA LYS A 129 33.38 3.91 27.09
C LYS A 129 34.67 4.16 27.88
N SER A 130 35.19 5.39 27.94
CA SER A 130 36.51 5.65 28.54
C SER A 130 36.52 6.56 29.77
N LYS A 131 35.39 6.74 30.47
CA LYS A 131 35.37 7.57 31.69
C LYS A 131 34.58 6.96 32.85
N VAL A 132 34.84 5.69 33.19
CA VAL A 132 34.53 5.14 34.53
C VAL A 132 35.58 4.07 34.88
N GLU A 133 36.86 4.44 34.93
CA GLU A 133 37.85 3.74 35.76
C GLU A 133 38.88 4.78 36.20
N LEU A 134 38.77 5.26 37.43
CA LEU A 134 39.81 5.77 38.34
C LEU A 134 39.17 6.11 39.69
#